data_AF-A0A0D2F7D8-F1
#
_entry.id   AF-A0A0D2F7D8-F1
#
_cell.length_a   1.000
_cell.length_b   1.000
_cell.length_c   1.000
_cell.angle_alpha   90.00
_cell.angle_beta   90.00
_cell.angle_gamma   90.00
#
_symmetry.space_group_name_H-M   'P 1'
#
loop_
_entity.id
_entity.type
_entity.pdbx_description
1 polymer ?
#
loop_
_entity_poly.entity_id
_entity_poly.type
_entity_poly.pdbx_seq_one_letter_code
_entity_poly.pdbx_strand_id
1 'polypeptide(L)'
;MDSAATINGACEKLGPGDILLLEGQMAGPMKKDGTDVGLIPMEWWPDNLAVIRKAVAKGIIVVEAAGNGYQNLDDPVYETYPAFGSSWKNPLNPNNPSSGAIIVGAGNPPPRTHGRDWGADRSICDYSNYGSRVDCQGWGREVTTTGYGDLQGGTVDTMYTDKFNGTSSASPVVVGALAVLQGILKAAKRPLLTPSRALQLLRDTGSPQQDGQHGPKTRRIGNRPDLRKLIPLVVGR
;
A
#
# COMPACT_ATOMS: atom_id res chain seq x y z
N MET A 1 -7.88 15.42 -13.56
CA MET A 1 -6.55 15.02 -14.05
C MET A 1 -6.60 13.52 -14.21
N ASP A 2 -6.21 12.99 -15.37
CA ASP A 2 -6.16 11.54 -15.59
C ASP A 2 -5.02 10.93 -14.75
N SER A 3 -5.35 9.97 -13.89
CA SER A 3 -4.37 9.31 -13.02
C SER A 3 -3.36 8.51 -13.83
N ALA A 4 -3.78 7.86 -14.92
CA ALA A 4 -2.90 7.05 -15.75
C ALA A 4 -1.82 7.91 -16.42
N ALA A 5 -2.22 9.06 -16.97
CA ALA A 5 -1.28 10.05 -17.50
C ALA A 5 -0.28 10.56 -16.46
N THR A 6 -0.74 10.80 -15.23
CA THR A 6 0.12 11.26 -14.12
C THR A 6 1.16 10.20 -13.72
N ILE A 7 0.72 8.95 -13.59
CA ILE A 7 1.61 7.81 -13.32
C ILE A 7 2.64 7.68 -14.44
N ASN A 8 2.21 7.71 -15.71
CA ASN A 8 3.13 7.61 -16.84
C ASN A 8 4.18 8.74 -16.86
N GLY A 9 3.77 9.99 -16.58
CA GLY A 9 4.69 11.12 -16.50
C GLY A 9 5.70 11.00 -15.36
N ALA A 10 5.32 10.39 -14.23
CA ALA A 10 6.27 10.05 -13.16
C ALA A 10 7.25 8.96 -13.60
N CYS A 11 6.75 7.90 -14.24
CA CYS A 11 7.56 6.79 -14.76
C CYS A 11 8.63 7.24 -15.77
N GLU A 12 8.40 8.31 -16.52
CA GLU A 12 9.38 8.88 -17.46
C GLU A 12 10.60 9.48 -16.74
N LYS A 13 10.44 9.90 -15.49
CA LYS A 13 11.50 10.52 -14.66
C LYS A 13 12.25 9.53 -13.76
N LEU A 14 11.75 8.30 -13.63
CA LEU A 14 12.29 7.27 -12.73
C LEU A 14 13.01 6.16 -13.50
N GLY A 15 13.99 5.53 -12.85
CA GLY A 15 14.76 4.40 -13.37
C GLY A 15 14.62 3.11 -12.55
N PRO A 16 15.30 2.02 -12.95
CA PRO A 16 15.30 0.77 -12.21
C PRO A 16 15.75 0.95 -10.75
N GLY A 17 14.97 0.39 -9.82
CA GLY A 17 15.23 0.46 -8.38
C GLY A 17 14.72 1.73 -7.69
N ASP A 18 14.26 2.74 -8.43
CA ASP A 18 13.50 3.85 -7.84
C ASP A 18 12.14 3.34 -7.36
N ILE A 19 11.56 4.07 -6.39
CA ILE A 19 10.28 3.73 -5.77
C ILE A 19 9.24 4.77 -6.19
N LEU A 20 8.13 4.31 -6.75
CA LEU A 20 6.96 5.13 -7.07
C LEU A 20 5.84 4.80 -6.08
N LEU A 21 5.41 5.80 -5.33
CA LEU A 21 4.31 5.71 -4.38
C LEU A 21 3.01 6.24 -5.01
N LEU A 22 1.96 5.43 -4.99
CA LEU A 22 0.63 5.78 -5.49
C LEU A 22 -0.32 6.00 -4.32
N GLU A 23 -0.51 7.27 -3.97
CA GLU A 23 -1.43 7.75 -2.92
C GLU A 23 -2.81 8.06 -3.48
N GLY A 24 -3.42 7.06 -4.10
CA GLY A 24 -4.75 7.20 -4.70
C GLY A 24 -5.59 5.95 -4.50
N GLN A 25 -6.89 6.14 -4.64
CA GLN A 25 -7.91 5.10 -4.54
C GLN A 25 -9.04 5.47 -5.50
N MET A 26 -9.69 4.45 -6.06
CA MET A 26 -10.69 4.64 -7.11
C MET A 26 -12.02 4.02 -6.70
N ALA A 27 -13.13 4.52 -7.24
CA ALA A 27 -14.43 3.88 -7.06
C ALA A 27 -14.41 2.46 -7.65
N GLY A 28 -14.77 1.46 -6.83
CA GLY A 28 -15.06 0.10 -7.28
C GLY A 28 -16.57 -0.13 -7.47
N PRO A 29 -16.97 -1.35 -7.87
CA PRO A 29 -18.38 -1.70 -8.08
C PRO A 29 -19.28 -1.51 -6.85
N MET A 30 -18.70 -1.57 -5.65
CA MET A 30 -19.40 -1.45 -4.37
C MET A 30 -19.36 -0.04 -3.78
N LYS A 31 -18.94 0.96 -4.56
CA LYS A 31 -18.80 2.36 -4.11
C LYS A 31 -20.16 2.91 -3.66
N LYS A 32 -20.20 3.49 -2.45
CA LYS A 32 -21.37 4.21 -1.94
C LYS A 32 -21.16 5.72 -2.02
N ASP A 33 -22.14 6.43 -2.57
CA ASP A 33 -22.10 7.89 -2.73
C ASP A 33 -21.90 8.61 -1.40
N GLY A 34 -21.09 9.67 -1.42
CA GLY A 34 -20.78 10.48 -0.23
C GLY A 34 -19.93 9.81 0.84
N THR A 35 -19.42 8.59 0.62
CA THR A 35 -18.59 7.85 1.60
C THR A 35 -17.34 7.27 0.95
N ASP A 36 -16.35 6.85 1.76
CA ASP A 36 -15.18 6.12 1.27
C ASP A 36 -15.46 4.64 1.00
N VAL A 37 -16.59 4.10 1.46
CA VAL A 37 -16.96 2.69 1.29
C VAL A 37 -16.97 2.31 -0.18
N GLY A 38 -16.22 1.27 -0.54
CA GLY A 38 -16.07 0.80 -1.91
C GLY A 38 -15.00 1.52 -2.73
N LEU A 39 -14.17 2.37 -2.13
CA LEU A 39 -12.91 2.81 -2.72
C LEU A 39 -11.87 1.67 -2.68
N ILE A 40 -11.24 1.38 -3.81
CA ILE A 40 -10.36 0.22 -4.04
C ILE A 40 -9.03 0.65 -4.67
N PRO A 41 -8.02 -0.26 -4.79
CA PRO A 41 -6.78 0.05 -5.47
C PRO A 41 -7.01 0.55 -6.89
N MET A 42 -6.22 1.53 -7.31
CA MET A 42 -6.26 2.11 -8.64
C MET A 42 -5.97 1.08 -9.73
N GLU A 43 -5.13 0.07 -9.45
CA GLU A 43 -4.77 -0.98 -10.41
C GLU A 43 -5.96 -1.81 -10.91
N TRP A 44 -7.13 -1.76 -10.26
CA TRP A 44 -8.33 -2.41 -10.78
C TRP A 44 -8.83 -1.74 -12.07
N TRP A 45 -8.57 -0.44 -12.28
CA TRP A 45 -8.95 0.26 -13.50
C TRP A 45 -7.97 -0.05 -14.65
N PRO A 46 -8.44 -0.41 -15.88
CA PRO A 46 -7.59 -0.91 -16.96
C PRO A 46 -6.44 0.03 -17.40
N ASP A 47 -6.68 1.33 -17.40
CA ASP A 47 -5.72 2.37 -17.76
C ASP A 47 -4.59 2.47 -16.72
N ASN A 48 -4.94 2.54 -15.43
CA ASN A 48 -3.99 2.52 -14.32
C ASN A 48 -3.21 1.19 -14.30
N LEU A 49 -3.88 0.05 -14.50
CA LEU A 49 -3.23 -1.26 -14.58
C LEU A 49 -2.14 -1.29 -15.65
N ALA A 50 -2.41 -0.74 -16.84
CA ALA A 50 -1.48 -0.73 -17.95
C ALA A 50 -0.23 0.10 -17.63
N VAL A 51 -0.40 1.31 -17.09
CA VAL A 51 0.74 2.18 -16.77
C VAL A 51 1.54 1.70 -15.55
N ILE A 52 0.89 1.07 -14.57
CA ILE A 52 1.56 0.42 -13.43
C ILE A 52 2.42 -0.75 -13.92
N ARG A 53 1.87 -1.62 -14.79
CA ARG A 53 2.65 -2.72 -15.40
C ARG A 53 3.85 -2.19 -16.20
N LYS A 54 3.68 -1.10 -16.94
CA LYS A 54 4.78 -0.43 -17.66
C LYS A 54 5.86 0.05 -16.68
N ALA A 55 5.49 0.65 -15.56
CA ALA A 55 6.42 1.10 -14.53
C ALA A 55 7.22 -0.07 -13.95
N VAL A 56 6.53 -1.13 -13.55
CA VAL A 56 7.13 -2.35 -13.00
C VAL A 56 8.06 -3.01 -14.02
N ALA A 57 7.66 -3.08 -15.29
CA ALA A 57 8.48 -3.63 -16.37
C ALA A 57 9.76 -2.79 -16.63
N LYS A 58 9.73 -1.48 -16.34
CA LYS A 58 10.92 -0.60 -16.34
C LYS A 58 11.85 -0.84 -15.13
N GLY A 59 11.46 -1.71 -14.19
CA GLY A 59 12.22 -1.99 -12.97
C GLY A 59 11.93 -1.01 -11.83
N ILE A 60 10.91 -0.16 -11.94
CA ILE A 60 10.47 0.74 -10.87
C ILE A 60 9.67 -0.07 -9.84
N ILE A 61 9.98 0.09 -8.56
CA ILE A 61 9.23 -0.52 -7.48
C ILE A 61 7.99 0.34 -7.22
N VAL A 62 6.81 -0.14 -7.63
CA VAL A 62 5.55 0.57 -7.41
C VAL A 62 4.93 0.10 -6.09
N VAL A 63 4.58 1.06 -5.23
CA VAL A 63 3.87 0.83 -3.97
C VAL A 63 2.53 1.57 -4.03
N GLU A 64 1.44 0.86 -3.77
CA GLU A 64 0.07 1.35 -3.94
C GLU A 64 -0.74 1.16 -2.66
N ALA A 65 -1.50 2.17 -2.27
CA ALA A 65 -2.43 2.06 -1.16
C ALA A 65 -3.58 1.09 -1.50
N ALA A 66 -3.97 0.22 -0.56
CA ALA A 66 -5.05 -0.73 -0.79
C ALA A 66 -6.44 -0.07 -0.94
N GLY A 67 -6.60 1.19 -0.57
CA GLY A 67 -7.88 1.90 -0.53
C GLY A 67 -8.62 1.74 0.80
N ASN A 68 -9.41 2.75 1.12
CA ASN A 68 -10.11 2.94 2.40
C ASN A 68 -11.59 2.51 2.32
N GLY A 69 -11.91 1.56 1.44
CA GLY A 69 -13.27 1.15 1.17
C GLY A 69 -13.84 0.08 2.07
N TYR A 70 -13.04 -0.53 2.96
CA TYR A 70 -13.39 -1.71 3.76
C TYR A 70 -13.99 -2.88 2.94
N GLN A 71 -13.35 -3.16 1.81
CA GLN A 71 -13.76 -4.17 0.85
C GLN A 71 -12.92 -5.45 0.97
N ASN A 72 -13.58 -6.59 0.78
CA ASN A 72 -12.92 -7.86 0.52
C ASN A 72 -12.52 -7.92 -0.97
N LEU A 73 -11.25 -7.70 -1.29
CA LEU A 73 -10.76 -7.68 -2.67
C LEU A 73 -10.80 -9.06 -3.37
N ASP A 74 -11.07 -10.13 -2.62
CA ASP A 74 -11.29 -11.48 -3.17
C ASP A 74 -12.75 -11.70 -3.63
N ASP A 75 -13.62 -10.70 -3.47
CA ASP A 75 -15.03 -10.82 -3.83
C ASP A 75 -15.21 -10.95 -5.37
N PRO A 76 -16.03 -11.91 -5.86
CA PRO A 76 -16.29 -12.08 -7.30
C PRO A 76 -16.83 -10.84 -8.01
N VAL A 77 -17.37 -9.85 -7.29
CA VAL A 77 -17.81 -8.57 -7.87
C VAL A 77 -16.71 -7.85 -8.64
N TYR A 78 -15.44 -8.11 -8.31
CA TYR A 78 -14.29 -7.49 -8.99
C TYR A 78 -13.89 -8.20 -10.28
N GLU A 79 -14.45 -9.38 -10.59
CA GLU A 79 -14.07 -10.17 -11.78
C GLU A 79 -14.59 -9.58 -13.09
N THR A 80 -15.66 -8.80 -13.04
CA THR A 80 -16.28 -8.20 -14.24
C THR A 80 -16.84 -6.83 -13.93
N TYR A 81 -16.84 -5.94 -14.92
CA TYR A 81 -17.50 -4.64 -14.83
C TYR A 81 -18.03 -4.25 -16.20
N PRO A 82 -19.25 -3.68 -16.34
CA PRO A 82 -19.87 -3.44 -17.65
C PRO A 82 -19.04 -2.56 -18.59
N ALA A 83 -18.25 -1.64 -18.06
CA ALA A 83 -17.38 -0.77 -18.85
C ALA A 83 -16.08 -1.46 -19.31
N PHE A 84 -15.77 -2.66 -18.82
CA PHE A 84 -14.55 -3.38 -19.15
C PHE A 84 -14.84 -4.43 -20.23
N GLY A 85 -13.93 -4.57 -21.18
CA GLY A 85 -14.05 -5.59 -22.23
C GLY A 85 -13.90 -7.01 -21.67
N SER A 86 -14.44 -8.00 -22.37
CA SER A 86 -14.42 -9.42 -21.95
C SER A 86 -13.01 -10.04 -21.85
N SER A 87 -12.00 -9.41 -22.45
CA SER A 87 -10.59 -9.82 -22.36
C SER A 87 -9.89 -9.29 -21.12
N TRP A 88 -10.46 -8.32 -20.41
CA TRP A 88 -9.90 -7.80 -19.17
C TRP A 88 -9.94 -8.88 -18.08
N LYS A 89 -8.91 -8.90 -17.25
CA LYS A 89 -8.76 -9.84 -16.13
C LYS A 89 -8.47 -9.06 -14.87
N ASN A 90 -9.24 -9.35 -13.81
CA ASN A 90 -9.14 -8.71 -12.52
C ASN A 90 -7.74 -8.89 -11.90
N PRO A 91 -6.93 -7.83 -11.76
CA PRO A 91 -5.60 -7.94 -11.17
C PRO A 91 -5.63 -8.15 -9.65
N LEU A 92 -6.79 -7.95 -9.01
CA LEU A 92 -6.98 -8.21 -7.58
C LEU A 92 -7.14 -9.71 -7.27
N ASN A 93 -7.37 -10.54 -8.27
CA ASN A 93 -7.36 -11.98 -8.11
C ASN A 93 -5.94 -12.51 -8.40
N PRO A 94 -5.23 -13.11 -7.42
CA PRO A 94 -3.86 -13.57 -7.62
C PRO A 94 -3.70 -14.68 -8.68
N ASN A 95 -4.78 -15.31 -9.12
CA ASN A 95 -4.76 -16.28 -10.22
C ASN A 95 -4.70 -15.61 -11.60
N ASN A 96 -5.00 -14.32 -11.68
CA ASN A 96 -4.88 -13.51 -12.88
C ASN A 96 -3.52 -12.80 -12.93
N PRO A 97 -3.09 -12.31 -14.11
CA PRO A 97 -1.85 -11.54 -14.20
C PRO A 97 -1.86 -10.30 -13.28
N SER A 98 -0.87 -10.20 -12.40
CA SER A 98 -0.70 -9.05 -11.51
C SER A 98 -0.27 -7.78 -12.26
N SER A 99 -0.42 -6.62 -11.62
CA SER A 99 0.28 -5.40 -12.05
C SER A 99 1.79 -5.45 -11.72
N GLY A 100 2.15 -6.24 -10.69
CA GLY A 100 3.47 -6.29 -10.08
C GLY A 100 3.74 -5.18 -9.06
N ALA A 101 2.78 -4.29 -8.79
CA ALA A 101 2.85 -3.34 -7.69
C ALA A 101 2.67 -4.02 -6.33
N ILE A 102 3.21 -3.40 -5.30
CA ILE A 102 3.05 -3.80 -3.90
C ILE A 102 1.82 -3.09 -3.33
N ILE A 103 0.77 -3.83 -3.00
CA ILE A 103 -0.45 -3.29 -2.39
C ILE A 103 -0.33 -3.29 -0.87
N VAL A 104 -0.56 -2.12 -0.27
CA VAL A 104 -0.36 -1.87 1.17
C VAL A 104 -1.68 -1.67 1.91
N GLY A 105 -1.99 -2.58 2.83
CA GLY A 105 -3.10 -2.45 3.76
C GLY A 105 -2.76 -1.60 5.00
N ALA A 106 -3.80 -1.14 5.71
CA ALA A 106 -3.66 -0.33 6.92
C ALA A 106 -3.85 -1.18 8.19
N GLY A 107 -2.80 -1.24 9.02
CA GLY A 107 -2.82 -1.84 10.34
C GLY A 107 -2.90 -0.81 11.46
N ASN A 108 -3.52 -1.21 12.57
CA ASN A 108 -3.65 -0.42 13.78
C ASN A 108 -2.28 -0.15 14.46
N PRO A 109 -2.14 1.01 15.12
CA PRO A 109 -1.03 1.28 16.03
C PRO A 109 -0.98 0.29 17.21
N PRO A 110 0.15 0.22 17.94
CA PRO A 110 0.16 -0.33 19.29
C PRO A 110 -0.91 0.32 20.19
N PRO A 111 -1.54 -0.45 21.09
CA PRO A 111 -2.50 0.09 22.05
C PRO A 111 -1.93 1.28 22.83
N ARG A 112 -2.75 2.29 23.08
CA ARG A 112 -2.41 3.52 23.82
C ARG A 112 -1.43 4.46 23.10
N THR A 113 -1.23 4.30 21.80
CA THR A 113 -0.52 5.31 21.00
C THR A 113 -1.26 6.65 21.14
N HIS A 114 -0.51 7.73 21.43
CA HIS A 114 -1.05 9.06 21.74
C HIS A 114 -2.22 9.09 22.75
N GLY A 115 -2.29 8.09 23.65
CA GLY A 115 -3.36 7.98 24.64
C GLY A 115 -4.69 7.38 24.13
N ARG A 116 -4.74 6.86 22.91
CA ARG A 116 -5.93 6.27 22.27
C ARG A 116 -5.74 4.78 22.00
N ASP A 117 -6.83 4.03 21.92
CA ASP A 117 -6.81 2.58 21.69
C ASP A 117 -7.73 2.18 20.54
N TRP A 118 -7.19 1.39 19.61
CA TRP A 118 -7.87 0.89 18.41
C TRP A 118 -7.81 -0.63 18.30
N GLY A 119 -7.32 -1.31 19.33
CA GLY A 119 -7.09 -2.75 19.34
C GLY A 119 -5.62 -3.12 19.17
N ALA A 120 -5.37 -4.40 18.89
CA ALA A 120 -4.02 -4.94 18.82
C ALA A 120 -3.17 -4.33 17.69
N ASP A 121 -1.88 -4.14 17.96
CA ASP A 121 -0.91 -3.71 16.96
C ASP A 121 -0.95 -4.61 15.71
N ARG A 122 -0.95 -4.01 14.51
CA ARG A 122 -1.02 -4.73 13.22
C ARG A 122 -2.32 -5.50 12.98
N SER A 123 -3.37 -5.29 13.78
CA SER A 123 -4.72 -5.71 13.38
C SER A 123 -5.27 -4.78 12.31
N ILE A 124 -6.25 -5.23 11.52
CA ILE A 124 -6.84 -4.42 10.46
C ILE A 124 -7.51 -3.14 10.98
N CYS A 125 -7.28 -2.01 10.30
CA CYS A 125 -8.09 -0.80 10.48
C CYS A 125 -9.49 -0.99 9.85
N ASP A 126 -10.52 -0.44 10.49
CA ASP A 126 -11.94 -0.45 10.07
C ASP A 126 -12.25 0.10 8.67
N TYR A 127 -11.32 0.79 8.01
CA TYR A 127 -11.45 1.25 6.63
C TYR A 127 -10.59 0.47 5.63
N SER A 128 -9.61 -0.32 6.07
CA SER A 128 -8.66 -0.96 5.14
C SER A 128 -9.39 -1.97 4.26
N ASN A 129 -9.15 -1.92 2.95
CA ASN A 129 -9.39 -3.08 2.11
C ASN A 129 -8.45 -4.23 2.51
N TYR A 130 -8.91 -5.45 2.26
CA TYR A 130 -8.22 -6.69 2.60
C TYR A 130 -8.46 -7.75 1.55
N GLY A 131 -7.61 -8.78 1.52
CA GLY A 131 -7.75 -9.89 0.58
C GLY A 131 -6.40 -10.49 0.20
N SER A 132 -6.45 -11.57 -0.56
CA SER A 132 -5.26 -12.33 -0.98
C SER A 132 -4.23 -11.50 -1.76
N ARG A 133 -4.70 -10.47 -2.49
CA ARG A 133 -3.87 -9.52 -3.24
C ARG A 133 -3.06 -8.56 -2.37
N VAL A 134 -3.50 -8.23 -1.15
CA VAL A 134 -2.77 -7.30 -0.28
C VAL A 134 -1.45 -7.94 0.16
N ASP A 135 -0.34 -7.25 -0.14
CA ASP A 135 1.00 -7.83 -0.02
C ASP A 135 1.55 -7.70 1.39
N CYS A 136 1.47 -6.48 1.93
CA CYS A 136 2.01 -6.08 3.22
C CYS A 136 1.17 -4.97 3.84
N GLN A 137 1.42 -4.65 5.11
CA GLN A 137 0.75 -3.56 5.80
C GLN A 137 1.73 -2.51 6.31
N GLY A 138 1.24 -1.29 6.48
CA GLY A 138 1.89 -0.24 7.24
C GLY A 138 1.04 0.22 8.41
N TRP A 139 1.60 1.10 9.23
CA TRP A 139 0.88 1.77 10.29
C TRP A 139 -0.09 2.78 9.66
N GLY A 140 -1.39 2.51 9.74
CA GLY A 140 -2.38 3.25 8.95
C GLY A 140 -3.17 4.30 9.72
N ARG A 141 -3.07 4.36 11.05
CA ARG A 141 -3.93 5.17 11.91
C ARG A 141 -3.12 5.86 13.01
N GLU A 142 -3.45 7.08 13.36
CA GLU A 142 -2.69 7.93 14.28
C GLU A 142 -1.24 8.14 13.85
N VAL A 143 -1.04 8.46 12.57
CA VAL A 143 0.29 8.77 12.08
C VAL A 143 0.62 10.22 12.39
N THR A 144 1.72 10.43 13.10
CA THR A 144 2.28 11.76 13.29
C THR A 144 2.91 12.26 12.00
N THR A 145 2.40 13.37 11.46
CA THR A 145 2.86 13.93 10.18
C THR A 145 2.68 15.45 10.13
N THR A 146 3.25 16.08 9.11
CA THR A 146 3.08 17.52 8.82
C THR A 146 1.68 17.84 8.31
N GLY A 147 1.18 19.04 8.60
CA GLY A 147 -0.15 19.52 8.20
C GLY A 147 -1.22 19.38 9.28
N TYR A 148 -2.47 19.74 8.93
CA TYR A 148 -3.70 19.79 9.76
C TYR A 148 -3.64 20.72 10.99
N GLY A 149 -2.57 20.65 11.80
CA GLY A 149 -2.25 21.63 12.85
C GLY A 149 -2.84 21.35 14.23
N ASP A 150 -3.47 20.20 14.44
CA ASP A 150 -4.15 19.87 15.70
C ASP A 150 -3.23 19.32 16.80
N LEU A 151 -1.92 19.20 16.55
CA LEU A 151 -0.94 18.75 17.55
C LEU A 151 -0.31 19.90 18.35
N GLN A 152 0.08 21.00 17.70
CA GLN A 152 0.71 22.17 18.37
C GLN A 152 0.25 23.55 17.84
N GLY A 153 -0.66 23.62 16.86
CA GLY A 153 -1.05 24.87 16.21
C GLY A 153 0.08 25.50 15.36
N GLY A 154 0.00 26.81 15.12
CA GLY A 154 1.00 27.59 14.39
C GLY A 154 0.61 27.95 12.95
N THR A 155 1.59 28.37 12.14
CA THR A 155 1.40 28.66 10.72
C THR A 155 1.41 27.37 9.91
N VAL A 156 0.94 27.40 8.66
CA VAL A 156 0.90 26.22 7.77
C VAL A 156 2.26 25.51 7.65
N ASP A 157 3.36 26.25 7.76
CA ASP A 157 4.74 25.73 7.69
C ASP A 157 5.22 25.04 8.97
N THR A 158 4.46 25.15 10.08
CA THR A 158 4.79 24.56 11.38
C THR A 158 3.70 23.62 11.89
N MET A 159 2.70 23.29 11.07
CA MET A 159 1.58 22.44 11.46
C MET A 159 1.97 20.96 11.44
N TYR A 160 1.50 20.23 12.44
CA TYR A 160 1.60 18.78 12.57
C TYR A 160 0.29 18.26 13.15
N THR A 161 0.06 16.97 12.92
CA THR A 161 -1.06 16.20 13.47
C THR A 161 -0.55 14.87 13.96
N ASP A 162 -1.24 14.28 14.92
CA ASP A 162 -1.10 12.87 15.32
C ASP A 162 -2.32 12.03 14.90
N LYS A 163 -3.21 12.58 14.07
CA LYS A 163 -4.51 12.00 13.73
C LYS A 163 -4.65 11.61 12.26
N PHE A 164 -3.58 11.70 11.47
CA PHE A 164 -3.65 11.32 10.07
C PHE A 164 -3.87 9.80 9.94
N ASN A 165 -4.84 9.42 9.10
CA ASN A 165 -5.29 8.04 8.94
C ASN A 165 -5.54 7.71 7.47
N GLY A 166 -5.39 6.43 7.13
CA GLY A 166 -5.71 5.84 5.85
C GLY A 166 -4.70 4.76 5.44
N THR A 167 -5.04 3.99 4.42
CA THR A 167 -4.02 3.22 3.67
C THR A 167 -2.92 4.14 3.15
N SER A 168 -3.25 5.40 2.87
CA SER A 168 -2.29 6.46 2.56
C SER A 168 -1.33 6.85 3.68
N SER A 169 -1.63 6.54 4.94
CA SER A 169 -0.66 6.68 6.03
C SER A 169 0.25 5.44 6.11
N ALA A 170 -0.26 4.29 5.68
CA ALA A 170 0.44 3.01 5.74
C ALA A 170 1.46 2.83 4.60
N SER A 171 1.11 3.19 3.36
CA SER A 171 1.97 3.01 2.18
C SER A 171 3.33 3.74 2.29
N PRO A 172 3.44 4.99 2.81
CA PRO A 172 4.73 5.65 3.00
C PRO A 172 5.65 4.93 3.99
N VAL A 173 5.10 4.24 5.00
CA VAL A 173 5.89 3.43 5.95
C VAL A 173 6.59 2.28 5.23
N VAL A 174 5.89 1.63 4.29
CA VAL A 174 6.47 0.56 3.45
C VAL A 174 7.51 1.13 2.48
N VAL A 175 7.23 2.27 1.85
CA VAL A 175 8.21 2.98 0.99
C VAL A 175 9.47 3.32 1.76
N GLY A 176 9.35 3.82 2.99
CA GLY A 176 10.49 4.13 3.86
C GLY A 176 11.35 2.89 4.14
N ALA A 177 10.72 1.75 4.44
CA ALA A 177 11.45 0.49 4.64
C ALA A 177 12.20 0.05 3.37
N LEU A 178 11.56 0.13 2.20
CA LEU A 178 12.19 -0.19 0.91
C LEU A 178 13.34 0.78 0.58
N ALA A 179 13.16 2.07 0.84
CA ALA A 179 14.19 3.08 0.63
C ALA A 179 15.43 2.83 1.50
N VAL A 180 15.24 2.42 2.77
CA VAL A 180 16.34 2.00 3.64
C VAL A 180 17.08 0.80 3.04
N LEU A 181 16.36 -0.22 2.56
CA LEU A 181 17.00 -1.38 1.92
C LEU A 181 17.78 -0.98 0.66
N GLN A 182 17.23 -0.13 -0.19
CA GLN A 182 17.95 0.38 -1.37
C GLN A 182 19.20 1.17 -0.97
N GLY A 183 19.13 2.00 0.07
CA GLY A 183 20.29 2.72 0.61
C GLY A 183 21.39 1.79 1.11
N ILE A 184 21.02 0.73 1.85
CA ILE A 184 21.95 -0.30 2.32
C ILE A 184 22.61 -1.03 1.15
N LEU A 185 21.85 -1.43 0.13
CA LEU A 185 22.38 -2.10 -1.05
C LEU A 185 23.34 -1.21 -1.84
N LYS A 186 23.01 0.09 -2.01
CA LYS A 186 23.91 1.09 -2.61
C LYS A 186 25.22 1.19 -1.84
N ALA A 187 25.16 1.35 -0.50
CA ALA A 187 26.34 1.44 0.35
C ALA A 187 27.19 0.17 0.31
N ALA A 188 26.57 -1.00 0.21
CA ALA A 188 27.23 -2.30 0.09
C ALA A 188 27.70 -2.63 -1.35
N LYS A 189 27.51 -1.72 -2.32
CA LYS A 189 27.80 -1.93 -3.76
C LYS A 189 27.14 -3.21 -4.31
N ARG A 190 25.91 -3.48 -3.88
CA ARG A 190 25.10 -4.62 -4.34
C ARG A 190 24.06 -4.16 -5.36
N PRO A 191 23.56 -5.06 -6.22
CA PRO A 191 22.41 -4.76 -7.06
C PRO A 191 21.22 -4.28 -6.22
N LEU A 192 20.51 -3.27 -6.72
CA LEU A 192 19.28 -2.78 -6.11
C LEU A 192 18.18 -3.86 -6.15
N LEU A 193 17.19 -3.70 -5.29
CA LEU A 193 15.98 -4.53 -5.35
C LEU A 193 15.28 -4.34 -6.69
N THR A 194 14.90 -5.45 -7.32
CA THR A 194 13.92 -5.46 -8.40
C THR A 194 12.50 -5.40 -7.82
N PRO A 195 11.49 -5.00 -8.61
CA PRO A 195 10.10 -4.99 -8.14
C PRO A 195 9.65 -6.37 -7.61
N SER A 196 9.95 -7.45 -8.34
CA SER A 196 9.60 -8.81 -7.93
C SER A 196 10.27 -9.23 -6.63
N ARG A 197 11.54 -8.87 -6.42
CA ARG A 197 12.26 -9.21 -5.17
C ARG A 197 11.73 -8.39 -4.00
N ALA A 198 11.44 -7.10 -4.20
CA ALA A 198 10.83 -6.25 -3.16
C ALA A 198 9.46 -6.81 -2.72
N LEU A 199 8.60 -7.14 -3.68
CA LEU A 199 7.30 -7.75 -3.41
C LEU A 199 7.43 -9.07 -2.65
N GLN A 200 8.30 -9.97 -3.12
CA GLN A 200 8.53 -11.26 -2.46
C GLN A 200 8.96 -11.09 -1.00
N LEU A 201 9.96 -10.24 -0.76
CA LEU A 201 10.45 -9.97 0.59
C LEU A 201 9.33 -9.49 1.51
N LEU A 202 8.52 -8.54 1.04
CA LEU A 202 7.42 -7.99 1.85
C LEU A 202 6.30 -9.00 2.13
N ARG A 203 6.05 -9.94 1.23
CA ARG A 203 5.07 -11.01 1.45
C ARG A 203 5.58 -12.11 2.38
N ASP A 204 6.85 -12.48 2.25
CA ASP A 204 7.43 -13.67 2.89
C ASP A 204 8.00 -13.40 4.29
N THR A 205 8.30 -12.14 4.62
CA THR A 205 8.85 -11.76 5.92
C THR A 205 8.07 -10.63 6.59
N GLY A 206 8.61 -10.08 7.67
CA GLY A 206 7.99 -9.02 8.45
C GLY A 206 7.40 -9.51 9.78
N SER A 207 6.63 -8.62 10.39
CA SER A 207 5.85 -8.88 11.60
C SER A 207 4.42 -9.31 11.20
N PRO A 208 3.96 -10.49 11.62
CA PRO A 208 2.64 -11.01 11.23
C PRO A 208 1.48 -10.10 11.68
N GLN A 209 0.44 -10.05 10.85
CA GLN A 209 -0.87 -9.48 11.20
C GLN A 209 -1.45 -10.15 12.45
N GLN A 210 -2.15 -9.37 13.26
CA GLN A 210 -2.86 -9.86 14.45
C GLN A 210 -4.37 -9.84 14.24
N ASP A 211 -5.08 -10.67 15.01
CA ASP A 211 -6.53 -10.54 15.17
C ASP A 211 -6.86 -9.22 15.86
N GLY A 212 -7.99 -8.61 15.51
CA GLY A 212 -8.46 -7.40 16.19
C GLY A 212 -9.95 -7.18 16.03
N GLN A 213 -10.44 -6.11 16.66
CA GLN A 213 -11.87 -5.83 16.77
C GLN A 213 -12.58 -5.61 15.41
N HIS A 214 -11.85 -5.17 14.38
CA HIS A 214 -12.41 -4.91 13.05
C HIS A 214 -12.22 -6.08 12.07
N GLY A 215 -11.60 -7.17 12.52
CA GLY A 215 -11.51 -8.38 11.71
C GLY A 215 -10.44 -9.37 12.19
N PRO A 216 -10.63 -10.67 11.90
CA PRO A 216 -9.61 -11.67 12.15
C PRO A 216 -8.42 -11.47 11.20
N LYS A 217 -7.27 -12.04 11.56
CA LYS A 217 -6.04 -12.02 10.74
C LYS A 217 -6.20 -12.67 9.35
N THR A 218 -7.26 -13.44 9.15
CA THR A 218 -7.64 -14.02 7.85
C THR A 218 -8.15 -12.95 6.87
N ARG A 219 -8.62 -11.80 7.35
CA ARG A 219 -8.82 -10.60 6.52
C ARG A 219 -7.46 -9.96 6.24
N ARG A 220 -6.73 -10.58 5.32
CA ARG A 220 -5.33 -10.27 5.05
C ARG A 220 -5.15 -8.80 4.65
N ILE A 221 -4.37 -8.09 5.45
CA ILE A 221 -3.68 -6.84 5.09
C ILE A 221 -2.17 -7.04 4.95
N GLY A 222 -1.68 -8.26 5.16
CA GLY A 222 -0.26 -8.63 4.98
C GLY A 222 0.59 -8.43 6.23
N ASN A 223 1.89 -8.68 6.12
CA ASN A 223 2.85 -8.50 7.21
C ASN A 223 3.37 -7.06 7.23
N ARG A 224 3.68 -6.52 8.42
CA ARG A 224 4.35 -5.20 8.52
C ARG A 224 5.85 -5.36 8.27
N PRO A 225 6.51 -4.56 7.41
CA PRO A 225 7.94 -4.66 7.18
C PRO A 225 8.74 -4.66 8.49
N ASP A 226 9.75 -5.52 8.56
CA ASP A 226 10.67 -5.61 9.69
C ASP A 226 12.10 -5.53 9.15
N LEU A 227 12.75 -4.37 9.30
CA LEU A 227 14.09 -4.15 8.79
C LEU A 227 15.13 -5.10 9.39
N ARG A 228 14.97 -5.53 10.65
CA ARG A 228 15.92 -6.48 11.27
C ARG A 228 15.87 -7.84 10.57
N LYS A 229 14.70 -8.26 10.10
CA LYS A 229 14.53 -9.48 9.32
C LYS A 229 14.88 -9.29 7.83
N LEU A 230 14.55 -8.14 7.25
CA LEU A 230 14.74 -7.86 5.83
C LEU A 230 16.20 -7.65 5.44
N ILE A 231 16.98 -6.94 6.27
CA ILE A 231 18.37 -6.57 5.93
C ILE A 231 19.24 -7.81 5.65
N PRO A 232 19.29 -8.85 6.52
CA PRO A 232 20.07 -10.06 6.25
C PRO A 232 19.72 -10.73 4.90
N LEU A 233 18.44 -10.74 4.53
CA LEU A 233 17.92 -11.36 3.29
C LEU A 233 18.34 -10.66 2.00
N VAL A 234 18.81 -9.41 2.09
CA VAL A 234 19.26 -8.63 0.92
C VAL A 234 20.78 -8.44 0.88
N VAL A 235 21.45 -8.45 2.03
CA VAL A 235 22.92 -8.34 2.09
C VAL A 235 23.62 -9.71 2.05
N GLY A 236 22.91 -10.81 2.35
CA GLY A 236 23.46 -12.16 2.35
C GLY A 236 24.42 -12.43 3.51
N ARG A 237 24.03 -12.04 4.72
CA ARG A 237 24.76 -12.33 5.97
C ARG A 237 23.90 -13.14 6.91
#